data_AF-A0A452Y6D9-F1
#
_entry.id   AF-A0A452Y6D9-F1
#
_cell.length_a   1.000
_cell.length_b   1.000
_cell.length_c   1.000
_cell.angle_alpha   90.00
_cell.angle_beta   90.00
_cell.angle_gamma   90.00
#
_symmetry.space_group_name_H-M   'P 1'
#
loop_
_entity.id
_entity.type
_entity.pdbx_description
1 polymer ?
#
loop_
_entity_poly.entity_id
_entity_poly.type
_entity_poly.pdbx_seq_one_letter_code
_entity_poly.pdbx_strand_id
1 'polypeptide(L)'
;MIDIHSTQEFLDALRDAGDRLVIVEFYGTWCGSCRALFPRLCRTATDNPNIVFLKVNFDENKPMCKRLNVKVLPFFHFYRGADGQLEAFSCSLAKFQKLKDAIAVHNTDRCSIGPPVGVGDVLDSSSSQEKPAEAAS
;
A
#
# COMPACT_ATOMS: atom_id res chain seq x y z
N MET A 1 -2.61 -10.56 -11.17
CA MET A 1 -2.26 -9.15 -10.86
C MET A 1 -3.23 -8.28 -11.63
N ILE A 2 -3.67 -7.17 -11.06
CA ILE A 2 -4.68 -6.27 -11.63
C ILE A 2 -3.97 -5.01 -12.13
N ASP A 3 -4.21 -4.64 -13.39
CA ASP A 3 -3.76 -3.38 -13.97
C ASP A 3 -4.64 -2.22 -13.52
N ILE A 4 -4.00 -1.12 -13.12
CA ILE A 4 -4.69 0.10 -12.67
C ILE A 4 -4.43 1.22 -13.68
N HIS A 5 -5.51 1.76 -14.24
CA HIS A 5 -5.50 2.80 -15.26
C HIS A 5 -6.08 4.13 -14.80
N SER A 6 -6.64 4.19 -13.60
CA SER A 6 -7.14 5.44 -13.02
C SER A 6 -7.08 5.48 -11.50
N THR A 7 -7.17 6.69 -10.94
CA THR A 7 -7.30 6.88 -9.48
C THR A 7 -8.55 6.19 -8.94
N GLN A 8 -9.65 6.18 -9.71
CA GLN A 8 -10.88 5.55 -9.27
C GLN A 8 -10.72 4.03 -9.16
N GLU A 9 -10.18 3.38 -10.20
CA GLU A 9 -9.87 1.94 -10.18
C GLU A 9 -8.94 1.57 -9.03
N PHE A 10 -7.93 2.41 -8.75
CA PHE A 10 -7.04 2.20 -7.61
C PHE A 10 -7.81 2.18 -6.28
N LEU A 11 -8.66 3.18 -6.05
CA LEU A 11 -9.47 3.29 -4.83
C LEU A 11 -10.49 2.16 -4.73
N ASP A 12 -11.07 1.75 -5.85
CA ASP A 12 -12.04 0.66 -5.92
C ASP A 12 -11.37 -0.66 -5.54
N ALA A 13 -10.22 -0.96 -6.13
CA ALA A 13 -9.44 -2.15 -5.81
C ALA A 13 -9.01 -2.21 -4.34
N LEU A 14 -8.68 -1.07 -3.73
CA LEU A 14 -8.37 -1.00 -2.29
C LEU A 14 -9.60 -1.30 -1.42
N ARG A 15 -10.78 -0.79 -1.78
CA ARG A 15 -12.02 -1.05 -1.04
C ARG A 15 -12.47 -2.50 -1.19
N ASP A 16 -12.44 -3.03 -2.41
CA ASP A 16 -12.88 -4.39 -2.74
C ASP A 16 -11.97 -5.45 -2.12
N ALA A 17 -10.70 -5.11 -1.83
CA ALA A 17 -9.81 -6.00 -1.10
C ALA A 17 -10.24 -6.28 0.34
N GLY A 18 -11.06 -5.41 0.94
CA GLY A 18 -11.46 -5.53 2.34
C GLY A 18 -10.24 -5.58 3.27
N ASP A 19 -10.17 -6.61 4.12
CA ASP A 19 -9.03 -6.82 5.04
C ASP A 19 -7.84 -7.56 4.40
N ARG A 20 -7.91 -7.90 3.11
CA ARG A 20 -6.79 -8.58 2.45
C ARG A 20 -5.61 -7.63 2.30
N LEU A 21 -4.40 -8.18 2.42
CA LEU A 21 -3.19 -7.44 2.09
C LEU A 21 -3.19 -7.08 0.60
N VAL A 22 -2.99 -5.81 0.30
CA VAL A 22 -2.84 -5.28 -1.07
C VAL A 22 -1.40 -4.83 -1.26
N ILE A 23 -0.75 -5.32 -2.30
CA ILE A 23 0.60 -4.93 -2.70
C ILE A 23 0.51 -4.23 -4.04
N VAL A 24 0.98 -2.99 -4.07
CA VAL A 24 0.94 -2.13 -5.26
C VAL A 24 2.36 -1.99 -5.80
N GLU A 25 2.62 -2.49 -7.00
CA GLU A 25 3.85 -2.25 -7.74
C GLU A 25 3.68 -1.01 -8.63
N PHE A 26 4.48 0.02 -8.38
CA PHE A 26 4.67 1.14 -9.30
C PHE A 26 5.85 0.85 -10.21
N TYR A 27 5.58 0.79 -11.51
CA TYR A 27 6.57 0.45 -12.54
C TYR A 27 6.57 1.45 -13.69
N GLY A 28 7.58 1.38 -14.55
CA GLY A 28 7.65 2.15 -15.80
C GLY A 28 7.98 1.25 -16.97
N THR A 29 7.48 1.55 -18.16
CA THR A 29 7.69 0.72 -19.37
C THR A 29 9.17 0.65 -19.77
N TRP A 30 9.89 1.74 -19.56
CA TRP A 30 11.33 1.88 -19.81
C TRP A 30 12.22 1.40 -18.65
N CYS A 31 11.63 0.97 -17.53
CA CYS A 31 12.36 0.57 -16.33
C CYS A 31 12.92 -0.87 -16.45
N GLY A 32 14.24 -0.99 -16.70
CA GLY A 32 14.92 -2.29 -16.77
C GLY A 32 14.82 -3.11 -15.47
N SER A 33 14.99 -2.45 -14.32
CA SER A 33 14.86 -3.09 -13.00
C SER A 33 13.46 -3.66 -12.76
N CYS A 34 12.41 -2.97 -13.22
CA CYS A 34 11.02 -3.41 -13.09
C CYS A 34 10.78 -4.67 -13.94
N ARG A 35 11.25 -4.68 -15.21
CA ARG A 35 11.18 -5.87 -16.07
C ARG A 35 11.90 -7.08 -15.47
N ALA A 36 13.06 -6.87 -14.85
CA ALA A 36 13.80 -7.96 -14.20
C ALA A 36 13.10 -8.50 -12.93
N LEU A 37 12.36 -7.64 -12.22
CA LEU A 37 11.63 -7.98 -11.00
C LEU A 37 10.33 -8.76 -11.29
N PHE A 38 9.66 -8.41 -12.39
CA PHE A 38 8.32 -8.89 -12.72
C PHE A 38 8.14 -10.42 -12.65
N PRO A 39 9.04 -11.27 -13.19
CA PRO A 39 8.87 -12.73 -13.08
C PRO A 39 8.87 -13.24 -11.63
N ARG A 40 9.65 -12.62 -10.75
CA ARG A 40 9.67 -12.97 -9.32
C ARG A 40 8.38 -12.52 -8.65
N LEU A 41 7.89 -11.34 -8.98
CA LEU A 41 6.64 -10.82 -8.43
C LEU A 41 5.43 -11.66 -8.87
N CYS A 42 5.36 -12.08 -10.13
CA CYS A 42 4.30 -12.98 -10.61
C CYS A 42 4.31 -14.33 -9.87
N ARG A 43 5.49 -14.88 -9.61
CA ARG A 43 5.61 -16.10 -8.80
C ARG A 43 5.12 -15.88 -7.37
N THR A 44 5.52 -14.80 -6.73
CA THR A 44 5.03 -14.44 -5.39
C THR A 44 3.51 -14.25 -5.36
N ALA A 45 2.92 -13.65 -6.41
CA ALA A 45 1.46 -13.54 -6.52
C ALA A 45 0.77 -14.90 -6.67
N THR A 46 1.39 -15.84 -7.39
CA THR A 46 0.89 -17.22 -7.53
C THR A 46 0.96 -17.97 -6.21
N ASP A 47 2.05 -17.81 -5.47
CA ASP A 47 2.28 -18.47 -4.18
C ASP A 47 1.39 -17.89 -3.05
N ASN A 48 0.79 -16.71 -3.24
CA ASN A 48 0.01 -16.00 -2.22
C ASN A 48 -1.37 -15.55 -2.78
N PRO A 49 -2.31 -16.47 -3.04
CA PRO A 49 -3.59 -16.14 -3.68
C PRO A 49 -4.48 -15.22 -2.84
N ASN A 50 -4.26 -15.17 -1.52
CA ASN A 50 -5.01 -14.31 -0.61
C ASN A 50 -4.55 -12.85 -0.65
N ILE A 51 -3.39 -12.55 -1.24
CA ILE A 51 -2.88 -11.18 -1.40
C ILE A 51 -3.37 -10.61 -2.74
N VAL A 52 -3.82 -9.36 -2.74
CA VAL A 52 -4.17 -8.63 -3.96
C VAL A 52 -2.93 -7.92 -4.49
N PHE A 53 -2.54 -8.21 -5.73
CA PHE A 53 -1.42 -7.54 -6.38
C PHE A 53 -1.93 -6.59 -7.46
N LEU A 54 -1.63 -5.30 -7.28
CA LEU A 54 -1.93 -4.23 -8.23
C LEU A 54 -0.66 -3.79 -8.93
N LYS A 55 -0.74 -3.49 -10.23
CA LYS A 55 0.36 -2.90 -11.02
C LYS A 55 -0.09 -1.56 -11.58
N VAL A 56 0.69 -0.52 -11.28
CA VAL A 56 0.43 0.86 -11.68
C VAL A 56 1.55 1.31 -12.59
N ASN A 57 1.23 1.56 -13.86
CA ASN A 57 2.17 2.18 -14.77
C ASN A 57 2.33 3.67 -14.41
N PHE A 58 3.53 4.07 -13.99
CA PHE A 58 3.85 5.43 -13.59
C PHE A 58 3.64 6.43 -14.73
N ASP A 59 3.97 6.05 -15.97
CA ASP A 59 3.90 6.97 -17.11
C ASP A 59 2.46 7.32 -17.48
N GLU A 60 1.55 6.36 -17.32
CA GLU A 60 0.11 6.50 -17.58
C GLU A 60 -0.63 7.18 -16.41
N ASN A 61 -0.14 7.01 -15.18
CA ASN A 61 -0.81 7.47 -13.96
C ASN A 61 -0.02 8.56 -13.20
N LYS A 62 0.78 9.40 -13.89
CA LYS A 62 1.71 10.37 -13.27
C LYS A 62 1.10 11.21 -12.15
N PRO A 63 -0.10 11.83 -12.29
CA PRO A 63 -0.68 12.66 -11.23
C PRO A 63 -0.95 11.86 -9.95
N MET A 64 -1.48 10.64 -10.08
CA MET A 64 -1.76 9.75 -8.96
C MET A 64 -0.46 9.33 -8.27
N CYS A 65 0.53 8.84 -9.03
CA CYS A 65 1.82 8.41 -8.49
C CYS A 65 2.56 9.54 -7.75
N LYS A 66 2.49 10.78 -8.26
CA LYS A 66 3.06 11.95 -7.59
C LYS A 66 2.35 12.25 -6.26
N ARG A 67 1.02 12.19 -6.22
CA ARG A 67 0.24 12.37 -4.99
C ARG A 67 0.55 11.27 -3.95
N LEU A 68 0.80 10.05 -4.40
CA LEU A 68 1.25 8.93 -3.57
C LEU A 68 2.74 9.00 -3.22
N ASN A 69 3.43 10.10 -3.54
CA ASN A 69 4.83 10.35 -3.23
C ASN A 69 5.80 9.29 -3.81
N VAL A 70 5.44 8.68 -4.94
CA VAL A 70 6.29 7.75 -5.70
C VAL A 70 7.31 8.55 -6.52
N LYS A 71 8.58 8.47 -6.13
CA LYS A 71 9.67 9.27 -6.73
C LYS A 71 10.68 8.45 -7.53
N VAL A 72 10.74 7.15 -7.29
CA VAL A 72 11.70 6.23 -7.91
C VAL A 72 10.96 4.96 -8.31
N LEU A 73 11.48 4.24 -9.31
CA LEU A 73 10.90 2.98 -9.79
C LEU A 73 11.95 1.86 -9.78
N PRO A 74 11.57 0.62 -9.49
CA PRO A 74 10.25 0.20 -8.95
C PRO A 74 10.02 0.66 -7.50
N PHE A 75 8.75 0.89 -7.15
CA PHE A 75 8.31 1.24 -5.80
C PHE A 75 7.14 0.37 -5.37
N PHE A 76 7.01 0.12 -4.08
CA PHE A 76 5.98 -0.73 -3.50
C PHE A 76 5.27 -0.01 -2.38
N HIS A 77 3.94 -0.04 -2.42
CA HIS A 77 3.10 0.27 -1.27
C HIS A 77 2.36 -0.97 -0.81
N PHE A 78 2.21 -1.12 0.51
CA PHE A 78 1.39 -2.15 1.11
C PHE A 78 0.20 -1.47 1.77
N TYR A 79 -1.01 -2.01 1.53
CA TYR A 79 -2.23 -1.55 2.16
C TYR A 79 -2.98 -2.70 2.79
N ARG A 80 -3.73 -2.44 3.86
CA ARG A 80 -4.62 -3.45 4.44
C ARG A 80 -5.77 -2.81 5.20
N GLY A 81 -7.00 -3.12 4.79
CA GLY A 81 -8.23 -2.80 5.53
C GLY A 81 -8.22 -1.41 6.18
N ALA A 82 -8.47 -1.40 7.48
CA ALA A 82 -8.55 -0.18 8.28
C ALA A 82 -7.20 0.48 8.58
N ASP A 83 -6.11 -0.26 8.51
CA ASP A 83 -4.77 0.26 8.78
C ASP A 83 -4.28 1.19 7.66
N GLY A 84 -4.93 1.15 6.50
CA GLY A 84 -4.54 1.95 5.36
C GLY A 84 -3.17 1.53 4.85
N GLN A 85 -2.24 2.48 4.71
CA GLN A 85 -0.90 2.22 4.17
C GLN A 85 0.06 1.72 5.26
N LEU A 86 0.57 0.50 5.09
CA LEU A 86 1.48 -0.17 6.02
C LEU A 86 2.96 0.08 5.69
N GLU A 87 3.32 0.02 4.41
CA GLU A 87 4.71 0.13 3.95
C GLU A 87 4.81 0.97 2.69
N ALA A 88 5.96 1.62 2.52
CA ALA A 88 6.34 2.33 1.31
C ALA A 88 7.85 2.23 1.07
N PHE A 89 8.28 1.51 0.04
CA PHE A 89 9.70 1.34 -0.25
C PHE A 89 10.02 1.04 -1.71
N SER A 90 11.24 1.39 -2.13
CA SER A 90 11.81 0.88 -3.37
C SER A 90 12.42 -0.51 -3.17
N CYS A 91 12.33 -1.35 -4.19
CA CYS A 91 12.87 -2.71 -4.15
C CYS A 91 13.35 -3.15 -5.53
N SER A 92 14.64 -3.48 -5.66
CA SER A 92 15.17 -4.11 -6.88
C SER A 92 15.23 -5.63 -6.74
N LEU A 93 15.54 -6.33 -7.83
CA LEU A 93 15.71 -7.78 -7.81
C LEU A 93 16.73 -8.26 -6.76
N ALA A 94 17.83 -7.51 -6.56
CA ALA A 94 18.85 -7.81 -5.56
C ALA A 94 18.32 -7.67 -4.11
N LYS A 95 17.30 -6.84 -3.90
CA LYS A 95 16.69 -6.58 -2.59
C LYS A 95 15.29 -7.20 -2.48
N PHE A 96 14.97 -8.21 -3.30
CA PHE A 96 13.66 -8.85 -3.31
C PHE A 96 13.29 -9.49 -1.96
N GLN A 97 14.29 -9.85 -1.15
CA GLN A 97 14.06 -10.33 0.21
C GLN A 97 13.27 -9.32 1.06
N LYS A 98 13.50 -8.02 0.88
CA LYS A 98 12.74 -6.97 1.57
C LYS A 98 11.23 -7.06 1.31
N LEU A 99 10.84 -7.40 0.07
CA LEU A 99 9.43 -7.60 -0.28
C LEU A 99 8.85 -8.82 0.47
N LYS A 100 9.61 -9.92 0.51
CA LYS A 100 9.19 -11.15 1.21
C LYS A 100 9.06 -10.94 2.72
N ASP A 101 10.00 -10.22 3.32
CA ASP A 101 9.98 -9.93 4.75
C ASP A 101 8.77 -9.06 5.10
N ALA A 102 8.48 -8.03 4.29
CA ALA A 102 7.27 -7.22 4.45
C ALA A 102 5.99 -8.05 4.31
N ILE A 103 5.94 -9.00 3.36
CA ILE A 103 4.82 -9.95 3.26
C ILE A 103 4.69 -10.78 4.52
N ALA A 104 5.79 -11.35 5.04
CA ALA A 104 5.74 -12.18 6.24
C ALA A 104 5.24 -11.43 7.48
N VAL A 105 5.60 -10.14 7.62
CA VAL A 105 5.13 -9.29 8.71
C VAL A 105 3.63 -9.00 8.59
N HIS A 106 3.17 -8.66 7.39
CA HIS A 106 1.84 -8.08 7.17
C HIS A 106 0.77 -9.07 6.69
N ASN A 107 1.16 -10.30 6.30
CA ASN A 107 0.24 -11.34 5.83
C ASN A 107 -0.20 -12.31 6.95
N THR A 108 -0.21 -11.84 8.20
CA THR A 108 -0.69 -12.61 9.35
C THR A 108 -2.21 -12.51 9.49
N ASP A 109 -2.85 -13.55 10.00
CA ASP A 109 -4.27 -13.52 10.36
C ASP A 109 -4.45 -12.51 11.50
N ARG A 110 -5.18 -11.43 11.23
CA ARG A 110 -5.51 -10.40 12.21
C ARG A 110 -7.03 -10.31 12.32
N CYS A 111 -7.54 -10.34 13.56
CA CYS A 111 -8.93 -10.06 13.83
C CYS A 111 -9.15 -8.55 13.77
N SER A 112 -9.55 -8.03 12.62
CA SER A 112 -9.89 -6.62 12.43
C SER A 112 -11.27 -6.32 13.04
N ILE A 113 -11.32 -6.05 14.34
CA ILE A 113 -12.48 -5.46 15.00
C ILE A 113 -12.31 -3.93 14.92
N GLY A 114 -12.58 -3.35 13.75
CA GLY A 114 -12.52 -1.89 13.59
C GLY A 114 -12.95 -1.42 12.20
N PRO A 115 -13.73 -0.32 12.10
CA PRO A 115 -14.13 0.23 10.81
C PRO A 115 -12.94 0.82 10.05
N PRO A 116 -12.96 0.81 8.70
CA PRO A 116 -11.84 1.27 7.88
C PRO A 116 -11.58 2.76 8.06
N VAL A 117 -10.35 3.12 8.43
CA VAL A 117 -9.92 4.52 8.54
C VAL A 117 -9.57 5.04 7.15
N GLY A 118 -10.40 5.96 6.65
CA GLY A 118 -10.20 6.64 5.38
C GLY A 118 -8.92 7.49 5.39
N VAL A 119 -8.33 7.67 4.22
CA VAL A 119 -7.17 8.55 4.00
C VAL A 119 -7.58 10.00 4.31
N GLY A 120 -7.26 10.44 5.52
CA GLY A 120 -7.03 11.83 5.95
C GLY A 120 -8.12 12.86 5.63
N ASP A 121 -9.01 13.10 6.60
CA ASP A 121 -9.87 14.28 6.64
C ASP A 121 -9.04 15.56 6.76
N VAL A 122 -9.17 16.40 5.74
CA VAL A 122 -8.88 17.83 5.76
C VAL A 122 -10.07 18.49 6.44
N LEU A 123 -10.09 18.63 7.77
CA LEU A 123 -10.89 19.68 8.41
C LEU A 123 -10.53 19.95 9.88
N ASP A 124 -10.14 21.21 10.10
CA ASP A 124 -10.46 22.09 11.22
C ASP A 124 -10.14 21.63 12.66
N SER A 125 -9.06 22.20 13.21
CA SER A 125 -8.82 22.25 14.66
C SER A 125 -9.40 23.55 15.21
N SER A 126 -10.55 23.46 15.88
CA SER A 126 -11.05 24.49 16.79
C SER A 126 -11.57 23.84 18.07
N SER A 127 -10.89 24.13 19.20
CA SER A 127 -11.41 24.18 20.59
C SER A 127 -11.97 22.88 21.23
N SER A 128 -11.86 22.57 22.52
CA SER A 128 -11.14 23.07 23.69
C SER A 128 -11.28 21.99 24.79
N GLN A 129 -10.24 21.87 25.62
CA GLN A 129 -10.14 21.35 26.99
C GLN A 129 -11.30 20.56 27.64
N GLU A 130 -10.95 19.44 28.31
CA GLU A 130 -10.98 19.41 29.79
C GLU A 130 -10.02 18.34 30.35
N LYS A 131 -9.33 18.69 31.44
CA LYS A 131 -8.29 17.91 32.15
C LYS A 131 -8.89 17.45 33.49
N PRO A 132 -8.82 16.16 33.87
CA PRO A 132 -9.29 15.75 35.18
C PRO A 132 -8.26 16.05 36.28
N ALA A 133 -8.79 16.33 37.46
CA ALA A 133 -8.10 16.65 38.72
C ALA A 133 -7.89 15.39 39.58
N GLU A 134 -6.74 15.30 40.27
CA GLU A 134 -6.51 14.53 41.51
C GLU A 134 -5.12 14.96 42.06
N ALA A 135 -4.99 15.76 43.12
CA ALA A 135 -5.05 15.49 44.55
C ALA A 135 -3.93 14.57 45.09
N ALA A 136 -3.00 15.11 45.90
CA ALA A 136 -2.63 14.62 47.24
C ALA A 136 -1.28 15.18 47.75
N SER A 137 -1.31 15.53 49.05
CA SER A 137 -0.22 15.87 50.00
C SER A 137 0.33 17.30 50.00
#